data_AF-A0ABC8KYW1-F1
#
_entry.id   AF-A0ABC8KYW1-F1
#
_cell.length_a   1.000
_cell.length_b   1.000
_cell.length_c   1.000
_cell.angle_alpha   90.00
_cell.angle_beta   90.00
_cell.angle_gamma   90.00
#
_symmetry.space_group_name_H-M   'P 1'
#
loop_
_entity.id
_entity.type
_entity.pdbx_description
1 polymer ?
#
loop_
_entity_poly.entity_id
_entity_poly.type
_entity_poly.pdbx_seq_one_letter_code
_entity_poly.pdbx_strand_id
1 'polypeptide(L)'
;MAISFHVRSNSFPSRLHPQAAHVDEQLIRLRSSEEASTSSSSSICKRLNNLQELHQSLEKLIRLPATQQALAQDQNKATEQLLDGSLKILDLCNISKDTLSQMKEYLKEIQSILRRKRGNLSGEIKKYLASRRSLKKSFQKVLKSLKVKQDLKCIDESLAVFGEAEAISMNLFDSLFYFMYGSKTCSKWSLVSKLINQKKVSCEAQANEFTKVDFEFQSEKTLKMEDVQVLESCIQDLEDGLESLSKSLIKYRVSILNIIGQ
;
A
#
# COMPACT_ATOMS: atom_id res chain seq x y z
N MET A 1 -61.31 -14.72 -35.13
CA MET A 1 -60.09 -13.90 -34.95
C MET A 1 -59.43 -14.34 -33.66
N ALA A 2 -58.25 -14.95 -33.74
CA ALA A 2 -57.51 -15.39 -32.54
C ALA A 2 -56.68 -14.23 -32.00
N ILE A 3 -56.82 -13.95 -30.70
CA ILE A 3 -56.09 -12.89 -30.01
C ILE A 3 -54.67 -13.42 -29.75
N SER A 4 -53.70 -12.81 -30.42
CA SER A 4 -52.26 -13.04 -30.22
C SER A 4 -51.84 -12.43 -28.88
N PHE A 5 -51.43 -13.28 -27.93
CA PHE A 5 -50.80 -12.82 -26.69
C PHE A 5 -49.29 -12.72 -26.90
N HIS A 6 -48.77 -11.48 -26.95
CA HIS A 6 -47.33 -11.22 -26.92
C HIS A 6 -46.82 -11.46 -25.49
N VAL A 7 -46.25 -12.64 -25.24
CA VAL A 7 -45.45 -12.89 -24.05
C VAL A 7 -44.18 -12.05 -24.16
N ARG A 8 -44.07 -10.98 -23.37
CA ARG A 8 -42.83 -10.21 -23.23
C ARG A 8 -41.87 -11.01 -22.37
N SER A 9 -40.75 -11.42 -22.97
CA SER A 9 -39.65 -12.09 -22.29
C SER A 9 -39.08 -11.18 -21.21
N ASN A 10 -39.11 -11.61 -19.95
CA ASN A 10 -38.36 -10.95 -18.90
C ASN A 10 -36.87 -11.30 -19.10
N SER A 11 -36.11 -10.39 -19.68
CA SER A 11 -34.65 -10.48 -19.69
C SER A 11 -34.16 -10.42 -18.26
N PHE A 12 -33.66 -11.54 -17.73
CA PHE A 12 -32.87 -11.54 -16.51
C PHE A 12 -31.68 -10.58 -16.70
N PRO A 13 -31.26 -9.84 -15.66
CA PRO A 13 -30.05 -9.04 -15.75
C PRO A 13 -28.91 -9.95 -16.22
N SER A 14 -28.16 -9.48 -17.22
CA SER A 14 -27.03 -10.22 -17.78
C SER A 14 -26.09 -10.64 -16.66
N ARG A 15 -25.78 -11.94 -16.57
CA ARG A 15 -24.78 -12.43 -15.61
C ARG A 15 -23.48 -11.65 -15.82
N LEU A 16 -22.94 -11.10 -14.74
CA LEU A 16 -21.60 -10.51 -14.72
C LEU A 16 -20.60 -11.54 -15.24
N HIS A 17 -19.64 -11.09 -16.04
CA HIS A 17 -18.58 -11.96 -16.55
C HIS A 17 -17.83 -12.60 -15.36
N PRO A 18 -17.45 -13.90 -15.39
CA PRO A 18 -16.81 -14.56 -14.25
C PRO A 18 -15.58 -13.83 -13.70
N GLN A 19 -14.78 -13.24 -14.59
CA GLN A 19 -13.63 -12.41 -14.20
C GLN A 19 -14.02 -11.14 -13.44
N ALA A 20 -15.13 -10.49 -13.82
CA ALA A 20 -15.63 -9.29 -13.15
C ALA A 20 -16.15 -9.63 -11.75
N ALA A 21 -16.89 -10.74 -11.62
CA ALA A 21 -17.34 -11.24 -10.32
C ALA A 21 -16.18 -11.61 -9.39
N HIS A 22 -15.12 -12.22 -9.94
CA HIS A 22 -13.91 -12.53 -9.16
C HIS A 22 -13.19 -11.28 -8.67
N VAL A 23 -13.08 -10.24 -9.50
CA VAL A 23 -12.50 -8.95 -9.07
C VAL A 23 -13.35 -8.32 -7.97
N ASP A 24 -14.66 -8.31 -8.12
CA ASP A 24 -15.59 -7.76 -7.12
C ASP A 24 -15.45 -8.48 -5.76
N GLU A 25 -15.38 -9.82 -5.76
CA GLU A 25 -15.12 -10.60 -4.56
C GLU A 25 -13.79 -10.25 -3.90
N GLN A 26 -12.72 -10.06 -4.69
CA GLN A 26 -11.42 -9.63 -4.18
C GLN A 26 -11.48 -8.24 -3.53
N LEU A 27 -12.21 -7.29 -4.14
CA LEU A 27 -12.39 -5.94 -3.62
C LEU A 27 -13.15 -5.96 -2.28
N ILE A 28 -14.26 -6.71 -2.21
CA ILE A 28 -15.03 -6.89 -0.98
C ILE A 28 -14.15 -7.47 0.13
N ARG A 29 -13.41 -8.55 -0.17
CA ARG A 29 -12.51 -9.20 0.78
C ARG A 29 -11.41 -8.24 1.29
N LEU A 30 -10.84 -7.45 0.39
CA LEU A 30 -9.80 -6.46 0.73
C LEU A 30 -10.33 -5.35 1.63
N ARG A 31 -11.55 -4.87 1.36
CA ARG A 31 -12.24 -3.87 2.19
C ARG A 31 -12.50 -4.42 3.60
N SER A 32 -13.07 -5.63 3.71
CA SER A 32 -13.32 -6.24 5.03
C SER A 32 -12.03 -6.52 5.79
N SER A 33 -10.95 -6.88 5.09
CA SER A 33 -9.64 -7.09 5.71
C SER A 33 -9.03 -5.79 6.25
N GLU A 34 -9.35 -4.63 5.69
CA GLU A 34 -8.87 -3.33 6.18
C GLU A 34 -9.42 -3.02 7.58
N GLU A 35 -10.72 -3.20 7.77
CA GLU A 35 -11.43 -2.91 9.03
C GLU A 35 -10.96 -3.80 10.20
N ALA A 36 -10.56 -5.03 9.90
CA ALA A 36 -10.11 -6.01 10.89
C ALA A 36 -8.59 -5.99 11.16
N SER A 37 -7.82 -5.16 10.45
CA SER A 37 -6.35 -5.28 10.44
C SER A 37 -5.67 -4.75 11.69
N THR A 38 -4.79 -5.56 12.26
CA THR A 38 -3.78 -5.16 13.25
C THR A 38 -2.57 -4.50 12.58
N SER A 39 -1.84 -3.63 13.29
CA SER A 39 -0.61 -2.97 12.79
C SER A 39 0.61 -3.91 12.80
N SER A 40 0.50 -5.12 12.24
CA SER A 40 1.60 -6.09 12.14
C SER A 40 2.19 -6.16 10.75
N SER A 41 3.49 -6.47 10.67
CA SER A 41 4.21 -6.73 9.41
C SER A 41 3.52 -7.80 8.56
N SER A 42 3.18 -8.94 9.17
CA SER A 42 2.53 -10.07 8.51
C SER A 42 1.19 -9.70 7.87
N SER A 43 0.40 -8.85 8.53
CA SER A 43 -0.88 -8.36 7.99
C SER A 43 -0.64 -7.49 6.75
N ILE A 44 0.35 -6.60 6.81
CA ILE A 44 0.71 -5.72 5.69
C ILE A 44 1.25 -6.53 4.51
N CYS A 45 2.15 -7.50 4.74
CA CYS A 45 2.65 -8.39 3.70
C CYS A 45 1.53 -9.19 3.03
N LYS A 46 0.59 -9.72 3.82
CA LYS A 46 -0.60 -10.40 3.28
C LYS A 46 -1.44 -9.48 2.41
N ARG A 47 -1.65 -8.22 2.84
CA ARG A 47 -2.40 -7.24 2.03
C ARG A 47 -1.66 -6.84 0.76
N LEU A 48 -0.33 -6.74 0.76
CA LEU A 48 0.48 -6.54 -0.45
C LEU A 48 0.29 -7.69 -1.45
N ASN A 49 0.33 -8.93 -0.97
CA ASN A 49 0.08 -10.11 -1.81
C ASN A 49 -1.35 -10.12 -2.38
N ASN A 50 -2.36 -9.79 -1.56
CA ASN A 50 -3.74 -9.69 -2.05
C ASN A 50 -3.90 -8.58 -3.11
N LEU A 51 -3.19 -7.45 -2.99
CA LEU A 51 -3.19 -6.42 -4.03
C LEU A 51 -2.51 -6.89 -5.31
N GLN A 52 -1.40 -7.62 -5.20
CA GLN A 52 -0.75 -8.21 -6.36
C GLN A 52 -1.74 -9.12 -7.12
N GLU A 53 -2.47 -9.99 -6.42
CA GLU A 53 -3.51 -10.85 -7.01
C GLU A 53 -4.64 -10.04 -7.65
N LEU A 54 -5.06 -8.95 -7.02
CA LEU A 54 -6.06 -8.03 -7.55
C LEU A 54 -5.58 -7.41 -8.87
N HIS A 55 -4.37 -6.83 -8.91
CA HIS A 55 -3.83 -6.21 -10.12
C HIS A 55 -3.60 -7.21 -11.26
N GLN A 56 -3.26 -8.47 -10.95
CA GLN A 56 -3.26 -9.55 -11.94
C GLN A 56 -4.66 -9.87 -12.47
N SER A 57 -5.68 -9.79 -11.63
CA SER A 57 -7.08 -10.04 -12.02
C SER A 57 -7.65 -8.87 -12.83
N LEU A 58 -7.27 -7.64 -12.50
CA LEU A 58 -7.61 -6.44 -13.27
C LEU A 58 -6.91 -6.47 -14.64
N GLU A 59 -5.67 -6.93 -14.72
CA GLU A 59 -4.97 -7.12 -16.00
C GLU A 59 -5.74 -8.07 -16.93
N LYS A 60 -6.27 -9.18 -16.40
CA LYS A 60 -7.14 -10.10 -17.16
C LYS A 60 -8.47 -9.45 -17.53
N LEU A 61 -9.06 -8.66 -16.63
CA LEU A 61 -10.32 -7.96 -16.87
C LEU A 61 -10.21 -6.95 -18.00
N ILE A 62 -9.09 -6.21 -18.07
CA ILE A 62 -8.80 -5.23 -19.13
C ILE A 62 -8.67 -5.86 -20.51
N ARG A 63 -8.26 -7.13 -20.59
CA ARG A 63 -8.15 -7.85 -21.87
C ARG A 63 -9.48 -8.33 -22.41
N LEU A 64 -10.58 -8.20 -21.67
CA LEU A 64 -11.89 -8.60 -22.17
C LEU A 64 -12.40 -7.59 -23.20
N PRO A 65 -13.00 -8.03 -24.32
CA PRO A 65 -13.52 -7.13 -25.35
C PRO A 65 -14.50 -6.08 -24.82
N ALA A 66 -15.36 -6.46 -23.87
CA ALA A 66 -16.32 -5.54 -23.26
C ALA A 66 -15.63 -4.38 -22.51
N THR A 67 -14.58 -4.69 -21.74
CA THR A 67 -13.78 -3.69 -21.01
C THR A 67 -13.00 -2.80 -21.99
N GLN A 68 -12.41 -3.39 -23.03
CA GLN A 68 -11.68 -2.63 -24.05
C GLN A 68 -12.60 -1.67 -24.80
N GLN A 69 -13.81 -2.12 -25.14
CA GLN A 69 -14.81 -1.29 -25.79
C GLN A 69 -15.26 -0.12 -24.89
N ALA A 70 -15.48 -0.37 -23.60
CA ALA A 70 -15.81 0.69 -22.63
C ALA A 70 -14.67 1.72 -22.52
N LEU A 71 -13.41 1.26 -22.49
CA LEU A 71 -12.24 2.14 -22.43
C LEU A 71 -12.03 2.95 -23.73
N ALA A 72 -12.32 2.36 -24.89
CA ALA A 72 -12.21 3.03 -26.19
C ALA A 72 -13.31 4.08 -26.42
N GLN A 73 -14.49 3.90 -25.81
CA GLN A 73 -15.62 4.82 -25.95
C GLN A 73 -15.38 6.18 -25.27
N ASP A 74 -14.57 6.25 -24.21
CA ASP A 74 -14.34 7.49 -23.43
C ASP A 74 -13.20 8.38 -23.96
N GLN A 75 -12.96 8.39 -25.28
CA GLN A 75 -11.94 9.22 -25.95
C GLN A 75 -10.59 9.31 -25.20
N ASN A 76 -10.05 8.16 -24.78
CA ASN A 76 -8.79 8.00 -24.01
C ASN A 76 -8.79 8.53 -22.57
N LYS A 77 -9.83 9.23 -22.12
CA LYS A 77 -9.85 9.85 -20.78
C LYS A 77 -9.84 8.81 -19.65
N ALA A 78 -10.72 7.82 -19.71
CA ALA A 78 -10.69 6.69 -18.77
C ALA A 78 -9.33 5.99 -18.77
N THR A 79 -8.74 5.79 -19.94
CA THR A 79 -7.44 5.13 -20.08
C THR A 79 -6.32 5.94 -19.45
N GLU A 80 -6.29 7.25 -19.68
CA GLU A 80 -5.37 8.18 -19.02
C GLU A 80 -5.54 8.14 -17.50
N GLN A 81 -6.78 8.07 -16.98
CA GLN A 81 -7.02 7.95 -15.54
C GLN A 81 -6.47 6.64 -14.96
N LEU A 82 -6.65 5.51 -15.65
CA LEU A 82 -6.10 4.23 -15.20
C LEU A 82 -4.57 4.22 -15.21
N LEU A 83 -3.97 4.84 -16.22
CA LEU A 83 -2.53 5.03 -16.30
C LEU A 83 -2.04 5.99 -15.23
N ASP A 84 -2.72 7.11 -14.99
CA ASP A 84 -2.36 8.01 -13.91
C ASP A 84 -2.46 7.26 -12.57
N GLY A 85 -3.60 6.64 -12.26
CA GLY A 85 -3.84 5.86 -11.05
C GLY A 85 -2.73 4.84 -10.76
N SER A 86 -2.43 3.99 -11.74
CA SER A 86 -1.39 2.96 -11.60
C SER A 86 0.03 3.53 -11.50
N LEU A 87 0.32 4.69 -12.11
CA LEU A 87 1.63 5.35 -11.99
C LEU A 87 1.84 5.84 -10.55
N LYS A 88 0.80 6.40 -9.92
CA LYS A 88 0.87 6.85 -8.53
C LYS A 88 1.25 5.72 -7.58
N ILE A 89 0.61 4.55 -7.77
CA ILE A 89 0.88 3.37 -6.94
C ILE A 89 2.32 2.88 -7.16
N LEU A 90 2.83 2.91 -8.41
CA LEU A 90 4.22 2.59 -8.70
C LEU A 90 5.22 3.57 -8.06
N ASP A 91 4.93 4.87 -8.08
CA ASP A 91 5.77 5.88 -7.41
C ASP A 91 5.85 5.60 -5.91
N LEU A 92 4.74 5.20 -5.28
CA LEU A 92 4.70 4.80 -3.88
C LEU A 92 5.49 3.51 -3.63
N CYS A 93 5.41 2.51 -4.51
CA CYS A 93 6.25 1.33 -4.45
C CYS A 93 7.74 1.70 -4.47
N ASN A 94 8.16 2.52 -5.43
CA ASN A 94 9.55 2.90 -5.63
C ASN A 94 10.10 3.65 -4.41
N ILE A 95 9.39 4.68 -3.94
CA ILE A 95 9.81 5.46 -2.76
C ILE A 95 9.92 4.56 -1.53
N SER A 96 8.95 3.65 -1.33
CA SER A 96 8.95 2.73 -0.19
C SER A 96 10.15 1.81 -0.26
N LYS A 97 10.39 1.17 -1.41
CA LYS A 97 11.52 0.25 -1.63
C LYS A 97 12.87 0.94 -1.46
N ASP A 98 13.08 2.08 -2.11
CA ASP A 98 14.36 2.80 -2.03
C ASP A 98 14.70 3.17 -0.58
N THR A 99 13.69 3.59 0.18
CA THR A 99 13.88 3.98 1.58
C THR A 99 14.06 2.76 2.48
N LEU A 100 13.31 1.67 2.26
CA LEU A 100 13.47 0.40 2.96
C LEU A 100 14.87 -0.18 2.73
N SER A 101 15.35 -0.16 1.48
CA SER A 101 16.69 -0.62 1.11
C SER A 101 17.78 0.18 1.82
N GLN A 102 17.63 1.50 1.86
CA GLN A 102 18.55 2.37 2.60
C GLN A 102 18.53 2.08 4.11
N MET A 103 17.34 1.91 4.72
CA MET A 103 17.23 1.52 6.12
C MET A 103 17.91 0.17 6.38
N LYS A 104 17.68 -0.81 5.51
CA LYS A 104 18.28 -2.15 5.60
C LYS A 104 19.80 -2.10 5.58
N GLU A 105 20.39 -1.26 4.72
CA GLU A 105 21.84 -1.03 4.68
C GLU A 105 22.37 -0.51 6.02
N TYR A 106 21.72 0.49 6.61
CA TYR A 106 22.11 1.01 7.93
C TYR A 106 21.94 -0.04 9.05
N LEU A 107 20.90 -0.87 8.99
CA LEU A 107 20.74 -1.96 9.95
C LEU A 107 21.89 -2.98 9.83
N LYS A 108 22.30 -3.35 8.61
CA LYS A 108 23.45 -4.24 8.40
C LYS A 108 24.76 -3.64 8.94
N GLU A 109 24.97 -2.35 8.76
CA GLU A 109 26.13 -1.66 9.35
C GLU A 109 26.06 -1.63 10.88
N ILE A 110 24.89 -1.37 11.46
CA ILE A 110 24.67 -1.44 12.90
C ILE A 110 25.01 -2.84 13.42
N GLN A 111 24.51 -3.90 12.79
CA GLN A 111 24.83 -5.28 13.15
C GLN A 111 26.34 -5.56 13.04
N SER A 112 26.98 -5.12 11.96
CA SER A 112 28.42 -5.25 11.75
C SER A 112 29.22 -4.60 12.89
N ILE A 113 28.84 -3.39 13.30
CA ILE A 113 29.47 -2.65 14.41
C ILE A 113 29.25 -3.37 15.74
N LEU A 114 28.04 -3.84 16.03
CA LEU A 114 27.73 -4.60 17.25
C LEU A 114 28.56 -5.89 17.34
N ARG A 115 28.67 -6.63 16.23
CA ARG A 115 29.43 -7.90 16.17
C ARG A 115 30.93 -7.67 16.35
N ARG A 116 31.48 -6.63 15.71
CA ARG A 116 32.92 -6.31 15.75
C ARG A 116 33.32 -5.50 16.98
N LYS A 117 32.35 -4.92 17.70
CA LYS A 117 32.53 -3.94 18.78
C LYS A 117 33.39 -2.74 18.35
N ARG A 118 33.32 -2.35 17.08
CA ARG A 118 34.12 -1.28 16.47
C ARG A 118 33.32 -0.53 15.42
N GLY A 119 33.38 0.80 15.46
CA GLY A 119 32.74 1.70 14.49
C GLY A 119 31.86 2.75 15.16
N ASN A 120 31.28 3.65 14.35
CA ASN A 120 30.43 4.74 14.83
C ASN A 120 28.96 4.31 14.91
N LEU A 121 28.60 3.55 15.95
CA LEU A 121 27.22 3.07 16.15
C LEU A 121 26.20 4.21 16.19
N SER A 122 26.52 5.29 16.92
CA SER A 122 25.64 6.47 17.03
C SER A 122 25.41 7.14 15.67
N GLY A 123 26.43 7.19 14.82
CA GLY A 123 26.34 7.71 13.45
C GLY A 123 25.37 6.92 12.58
N GLU A 124 25.50 5.59 12.55
CA GLU A 124 24.61 4.73 11.75
C GLU A 124 23.17 4.73 12.25
N ILE A 125 22.95 4.73 13.58
CA ILE A 125 21.61 4.90 14.17
C ILE A 125 20.99 6.23 13.73
N LYS A 126 21.74 7.33 13.74
CA LYS A 126 21.24 8.65 13.29
C LYS A 126 20.86 8.62 11.81
N LYS A 127 21.64 7.94 10.96
CA LYS A 127 21.34 7.79 9.53
C LYS A 127 20.06 6.96 9.31
N TYR A 128 19.92 5.83 10.01
CA TYR A 128 18.70 5.03 9.99
C TYR A 128 17.46 5.86 10.37
N LEU A 129 17.51 6.56 11.52
CA LEU A 129 16.40 7.40 11.98
C LEU A 129 16.10 8.56 11.01
N ALA A 130 17.13 9.11 10.36
CA ALA A 130 16.96 10.17 9.36
C ALA A 130 16.28 9.64 8.08
N SER A 131 16.68 8.46 7.59
CA SER A 131 16.05 7.78 6.45
C SER A 131 14.59 7.45 6.73
N ARG A 132 14.29 6.92 7.91
CA ARG A 132 12.90 6.69 8.35
C ARG A 132 12.06 7.97 8.39
N ARG A 133 12.64 9.11 8.77
CA ARG A 133 11.96 10.42 8.74
C ARG A 133 11.82 11.01 7.33
N SER A 134 12.75 10.72 6.41
CA SER A 134 12.67 11.22 5.03
C SER A 134 11.52 10.54 4.28
N LEU A 135 11.27 9.26 4.54
CA LEU A 135 10.13 8.49 3.99
C LEU A 135 8.81 9.24 4.11
N LYS A 136 8.53 9.76 5.32
CA LYS A 136 7.33 10.55 5.59
C LYS A 136 7.21 11.77 4.70
N LYS A 137 8.32 12.49 4.49
CA LYS A 137 8.32 13.71 3.67
C LYS A 137 8.07 13.36 2.20
N SER A 138 8.72 12.31 1.71
CA SER A 138 8.55 11.81 0.34
C SER A 138 7.12 11.35 0.10
N PHE A 139 6.56 10.56 1.03
CA PHE A 139 5.17 10.11 0.93
C PHE A 139 4.16 11.26 0.93
N GLN A 140 4.31 12.21 1.87
CA GLN A 140 3.44 13.39 1.91
C GLN A 140 3.57 14.25 0.66
N LYS A 141 4.76 14.30 0.04
CA LYS A 141 4.97 15.00 -1.23
C LYS A 141 4.18 14.33 -2.34
N VAL A 142 4.24 13.01 -2.46
CA VAL A 142 3.41 12.25 -3.41
C VAL A 142 1.94 12.52 -3.15
N LEU A 143 1.41 12.24 -1.96
CA LEU A 143 0.00 12.51 -1.63
C LEU A 143 -0.46 13.95 -1.95
N LYS A 144 0.40 14.96 -1.74
CA LYS A 144 0.07 16.36 -2.06
C LYS A 144 0.05 16.63 -3.56
N SER A 145 0.99 16.11 -4.33
CA SER A 145 0.92 16.21 -5.80
C SER A 145 -0.28 15.48 -6.39
N LEU A 146 -0.89 14.56 -5.64
CA LEU A 146 -2.07 13.79 -6.04
C LEU A 146 -3.39 14.55 -5.85
N LYS A 147 -3.57 15.25 -4.72
CA LYS A 147 -4.82 15.98 -4.44
C LYS A 147 -5.12 17.12 -5.41
N VAL A 148 -4.11 17.63 -6.11
CA VAL A 148 -4.26 18.72 -7.09
C VAL A 148 -4.87 18.22 -8.42
N LYS A 149 -4.88 16.90 -8.68
CA LYS A 149 -5.31 16.33 -9.97
C LYS A 149 -6.68 15.63 -9.93
N GLN A 150 -7.34 15.56 -8.78
CA GLN A 150 -8.48 14.66 -8.55
C GLN A 150 -9.83 15.39 -8.63
N ASP A 151 -10.09 16.09 -9.73
CA ASP A 151 -11.39 16.70 -10.03
C ASP A 151 -12.03 15.94 -11.20
N LEU A 152 -12.51 14.71 -11.02
CA LEU A 152 -13.21 13.98 -12.10
C LEU A 152 -14.31 13.03 -11.59
N LYS A 153 -15.54 13.53 -11.64
CA LYS A 153 -16.78 12.73 -11.68
C LYS A 153 -17.11 12.43 -13.14
N CYS A 154 -16.65 11.30 -13.67
CA CYS A 154 -17.31 10.59 -14.77
C CYS A 154 -16.49 9.32 -15.03
N ILE A 155 -16.75 8.26 -14.26
CA ILE A 155 -16.29 6.93 -14.60
C ILE A 155 -17.58 6.14 -14.81
N ASP A 156 -17.71 5.54 -16.00
CA ASP A 156 -18.80 4.63 -16.34
C ASP A 156 -18.90 3.51 -15.28
N GLU A 157 -20.10 3.01 -15.01
CA GLU A 157 -20.34 1.99 -13.98
C GLU A 157 -19.50 0.72 -14.23
N SER A 158 -19.19 0.43 -15.50
CA SER A 158 -18.32 -0.67 -15.93
C SER A 158 -16.84 -0.52 -15.52
N LEU A 159 -16.39 0.71 -15.24
CA LEU A 159 -15.00 1.04 -14.89
C LEU A 159 -14.82 1.41 -13.41
N ALA A 160 -15.89 1.46 -12.63
CA ALA A 160 -15.87 1.78 -11.20
C ALA A 160 -14.93 0.86 -10.40
N VAL A 161 -14.84 -0.41 -10.79
CA VAL A 161 -13.96 -1.42 -10.15
C VAL A 161 -12.49 -1.02 -10.15
N PHE A 162 -12.03 -0.29 -11.17
CA PHE A 162 -10.63 0.16 -11.26
C PHE A 162 -10.35 1.32 -10.32
N GLY A 163 -11.28 2.27 -10.23
CA GLY A 163 -11.19 3.38 -9.27
C GLY A 163 -11.23 2.88 -7.82
N GLU A 164 -12.04 1.86 -7.56
CA GLU A 164 -12.08 1.19 -6.26
C GLU A 164 -10.75 0.47 -5.94
N ALA A 165 -10.19 -0.25 -6.91
CA ALA A 165 -8.87 -0.88 -6.75
C ALA A 165 -7.75 0.13 -6.49
N GLU A 166 -7.78 1.30 -7.15
CA GLU A 166 -6.87 2.41 -6.86
C GLU A 166 -7.04 2.88 -5.41
N ALA A 167 -8.27 3.12 -4.95
CA ALA A 167 -8.55 3.57 -3.59
C ALA A 167 -8.07 2.57 -2.52
N ILE A 168 -8.36 1.28 -2.69
CA ILE A 168 -7.89 0.22 -1.78
C ILE A 168 -6.35 0.16 -1.78
N SER A 169 -5.72 0.31 -2.95
CA SER A 169 -4.25 0.34 -3.04
C SER A 169 -3.68 1.52 -2.26
N MET A 170 -4.26 2.71 -2.41
CA MET A 170 -3.85 3.91 -1.68
C MET A 170 -4.01 3.76 -0.17
N ASN A 171 -5.13 3.20 0.30
CA ASN A 171 -5.36 2.93 1.73
C ASN A 171 -4.35 1.93 2.32
N LEU A 172 -3.96 0.90 1.55
CA LEU A 172 -2.88 0.01 1.98
C LEU A 172 -1.57 0.76 2.12
N PHE A 173 -1.23 1.61 1.15
CA PHE A 173 -0.03 2.41 1.24
C PHE A 173 -0.06 3.32 2.46
N ASP A 174 -1.17 4.02 2.74
CA ASP A 174 -1.34 4.77 3.99
C ASP A 174 -1.03 3.88 5.21
N SER A 175 -1.61 2.68 5.29
CA SER A 175 -1.37 1.72 6.37
C SER A 175 0.10 1.32 6.48
N LEU A 176 0.76 1.00 5.36
CA LEU A 176 2.16 0.64 5.27
C LEU A 176 3.06 1.80 5.74
N PHE A 177 2.76 3.04 5.33
CA PHE A 177 3.50 4.22 5.79
C PHE A 177 3.29 4.50 7.27
N TYR A 178 2.06 4.35 7.79
CA TYR A 178 1.79 4.45 9.21
C TYR A 178 2.56 3.41 10.01
N PHE A 179 2.65 2.18 9.51
CA PHE A 179 3.44 1.12 10.12
C PHE A 179 4.93 1.45 10.14
N MET A 180 5.51 1.83 9.00
CA MET A 180 6.94 2.13 8.90
C MET A 180 7.32 3.36 9.72
N TYR A 181 6.52 4.43 9.75
CA TYR A 181 6.89 5.68 10.44
C TYR A 181 6.40 5.76 11.90
N GLY A 182 5.35 5.02 12.26
CA GLY A 182 4.68 5.12 13.56
C GLY A 182 3.75 6.34 13.68
N SER A 183 2.79 6.33 14.61
CA SER A 183 1.91 7.49 14.82
C SER A 183 2.70 8.66 15.46
N LYS A 184 2.38 9.91 15.09
CA LYS A 184 2.88 11.12 15.77
C LYS A 184 2.26 11.25 17.16
N THR A 185 2.54 10.36 18.10
CA THR A 185 2.11 10.55 19.50
C THR A 185 3.12 10.04 20.54
N CYS A 186 4.42 10.21 20.31
CA CYS A 186 5.36 10.19 21.44
C CYS A 186 6.65 10.97 21.14
N SER A 187 6.56 12.30 20.99
CA SER A 187 7.80 13.10 20.97
C SER A 187 7.71 14.49 21.57
N LYS A 188 6.58 14.93 22.15
CA LYS A 188 6.52 16.29 22.74
C LYS A 188 5.79 16.47 24.09
N TRP A 189 5.12 15.44 24.65
CA TRP A 189 4.37 15.60 25.91
C TRP A 189 4.81 14.64 27.04
N SER A 190 5.73 13.70 26.79
CA SER A 190 6.15 12.73 27.81
C SER A 190 7.16 13.26 28.84
N LEU A 191 7.69 14.48 28.69
CA LEU A 191 8.63 15.07 29.65
C LEU A 191 7.99 15.93 30.74
N VAL A 192 6.69 16.25 30.66
CA VAL A 192 5.99 17.04 31.69
C VAL A 192 4.98 16.20 32.50
N SER A 193 4.79 14.92 32.16
CA SER A 193 3.77 14.07 32.78
C SER A 193 4.26 13.28 34.01
N LYS A 194 5.34 13.71 34.68
CA LYS A 194 5.88 13.02 35.87
C LYS A 194 5.18 13.37 37.19
N LEU A 195 4.07 14.10 37.20
CA LEU A 195 3.48 14.59 38.46
C LEU A 195 2.02 14.20 38.75
N ILE A 196 1.33 13.37 37.97
CA ILE A 196 -0.03 12.95 38.39
C ILE A 196 -0.25 11.47 38.09
N ASN A 197 -0.07 10.65 39.12
CA ASN A 197 -0.64 9.30 39.17
C ASN A 197 -2.16 9.43 39.23
N GLN A 198 -2.87 9.02 38.16
CA GLN A 198 -4.13 8.28 38.23
C GLN A 198 -4.55 7.84 36.81
N LYS A 199 -4.80 6.53 36.66
CA LYS A 199 -5.23 5.85 35.43
C LYS A 199 -4.32 6.08 34.21
N LYS A 200 -3.25 5.27 34.15
CA LYS A 200 -2.50 4.98 32.93
C LYS A 200 -3.43 4.30 31.92
N VAL A 201 -4.24 5.07 31.21
CA VAL A 201 -4.62 4.70 29.85
C VAL A 201 -3.36 4.91 29.04
N SER A 202 -2.53 3.86 29.04
CA SER A 202 -1.39 3.75 28.15
C SER A 202 -1.94 4.02 26.75
N CYS A 203 -1.52 5.11 26.13
CA CYS A 203 -1.60 5.19 24.68
C CYS A 203 -0.63 4.11 24.20
N GLU A 204 -1.10 2.86 24.15
CA GLU A 204 -0.43 1.76 23.49
C GLU A 204 -0.44 2.12 22.00
N ALA A 205 0.49 2.98 21.60
CA ALA A 205 0.99 2.93 20.24
C ALA A 205 1.44 1.48 20.07
N GLN A 206 0.63 0.68 19.38
CA GLN A 206 0.84 -0.74 19.18
C GLN A 206 2.28 -0.93 18.71
N ALA A 207 3.11 -1.51 19.58
CA ALA A 207 4.54 -1.61 19.33
C ALA A 207 4.76 -2.56 18.15
N ASN A 208 5.24 -2.01 17.04
CA ASN A 208 5.69 -2.77 15.89
C ASN A 208 7.23 -2.86 15.86
N GLU A 209 7.77 -3.69 14.96
CA GLU A 209 9.18 -3.97 14.78
C GLU A 209 10.01 -2.68 14.67
N PHE A 210 9.50 -1.72 13.89
CA PHE A 210 10.13 -0.43 13.69
C PHE A 210 10.16 0.40 14.98
N THR A 211 9.03 0.57 15.67
CA THR A 211 8.95 1.37 16.90
C THR A 211 9.70 0.75 18.07
N LYS A 212 9.78 -0.58 18.12
CA LYS A 212 10.57 -1.33 19.10
C LYS A 212 12.06 -0.99 18.95
N VAL A 213 12.60 -1.11 17.74
CA VAL A 213 14.02 -0.80 17.47
C VAL A 213 14.34 0.68 17.71
N ASP A 214 13.43 1.59 17.33
CA ASP A 214 13.59 3.02 17.63
C ASP A 214 13.69 3.30 19.14
N PHE A 215 12.89 2.62 19.94
CA PHE A 215 12.91 2.76 21.40
C PHE A 215 14.23 2.26 21.98
N GLU A 216 14.74 1.12 21.52
CA GLU A 216 16.04 0.60 21.96
C GLU A 216 17.19 1.54 21.52
N PHE A 217 17.13 2.12 20.32
CA PHE A 217 18.10 3.13 19.87
C PHE A 217 18.10 4.42 20.69
N GLN A 218 16.97 4.78 21.31
CA GLN A 218 16.82 6.01 22.08
C GLN A 218 17.02 5.84 23.59
N SER A 219 16.80 4.63 24.13
CA SER A 219 16.75 4.40 25.58
C SER A 219 18.11 4.12 26.23
N GLU A 220 19.21 4.19 25.48
CA GLU A 220 20.58 3.84 25.91
C GLU A 220 20.71 2.45 26.57
N LYS A 221 19.66 1.62 26.46
CA LYS A 221 19.69 0.21 26.83
C LYS A 221 20.60 -0.56 25.89
N THR A 222 21.01 -1.75 26.34
CA THR A 222 21.82 -2.65 25.52
C THR A 222 21.05 -3.05 24.27
N LEU A 223 21.37 -2.41 23.14
CA LEU A 223 20.85 -2.74 21.83
C LEU A 223 21.10 -4.22 21.54
N LYS A 224 20.01 -4.98 21.41
CA LYS A 224 20.07 -6.42 21.12
C LYS A 224 20.22 -6.64 19.63
N MET A 225 21.15 -7.50 19.25
CA MET A 225 21.37 -7.89 17.86
C MET A 225 20.08 -8.49 17.27
N GLU A 226 19.35 -9.27 18.07
CA GLU A 226 18.13 -9.97 17.69
C GLU A 226 17.03 -8.99 17.26
N ASP A 227 16.91 -7.84 17.93
CA ASP A 227 15.89 -6.84 17.59
C ASP A 227 16.20 -6.16 16.24
N VAL A 228 17.49 -5.92 15.95
CA VAL A 228 17.94 -5.38 14.66
C VAL A 228 17.71 -6.39 13.52
N GLN A 229 17.93 -7.68 13.78
CA GLN A 229 17.70 -8.75 12.81
C GLN A 229 16.22 -8.95 12.51
N VAL A 230 15.35 -8.91 13.52
CA VAL A 230 13.89 -9.01 13.34
C VAL A 230 13.39 -7.87 12.44
N LEU A 231 13.87 -6.65 12.67
CA LEU A 231 13.50 -5.53 11.81
C LEU A 231 14.07 -5.67 10.40
N GLU A 232 15.31 -6.15 10.24
CA GLU A 232 15.88 -6.40 8.91
C GLU A 232 15.04 -7.40 8.11
N SER A 233 14.63 -8.52 8.73
CA SER A 233 13.75 -9.51 8.11
C SER A 233 12.38 -8.91 7.76
N CYS A 234 11.78 -8.12 8.67
CA CYS A 234 10.55 -7.41 8.39
C CYS A 234 10.69 -6.46 7.18
N ILE A 235 11.81 -5.75 7.05
CA ILE A 235 12.07 -4.88 5.90
C ILE A 235 12.19 -5.70 4.62
N GLN A 236 12.87 -6.84 4.66
CA GLN A 236 13.02 -7.73 3.51
C GLN A 236 11.66 -8.23 3.01
N ASP A 237 10.78 -8.70 3.89
CA ASP A 237 9.44 -9.17 3.53
C ASP A 237 8.60 -8.06 2.86
N LEU A 238 8.72 -6.82 3.36
CA LEU A 238 8.04 -5.66 2.76
C LEU A 238 8.58 -5.33 1.37
N GLU A 239 9.90 -5.36 1.19
CA GLU A 239 10.53 -5.11 -0.12
C GLU A 239 10.10 -6.16 -1.15
N ASP A 240 10.04 -7.44 -0.77
CA ASP A 240 9.64 -8.53 -1.66
C ASP A 240 8.15 -8.41 -2.05
N GLY A 241 7.29 -8.02 -1.10
CA GLY A 241 5.88 -7.73 -1.38
C GLY A 241 5.70 -6.53 -2.31
N LEU A 242 6.44 -5.44 -2.08
CA LEU A 242 6.41 -4.23 -2.92
C LEU A 242 6.95 -4.49 -4.33
N GLU A 243 8.00 -5.29 -4.47
CA GLU A 243 8.55 -5.71 -5.76
C GLU A 243 7.52 -6.54 -6.55
N SER A 244 6.87 -7.49 -5.88
CA SER A 244 5.84 -8.35 -6.49
C SER A 244 4.62 -7.53 -6.96
N LEU A 245 4.16 -6.59 -6.13
CA LEU A 245 3.11 -5.64 -6.49
C LEU A 245 3.53 -4.77 -7.68
N SER A 246 4.73 -4.20 -7.66
CA SER A 246 5.26 -3.37 -8.75
C SER A 246 5.27 -4.10 -10.09
N LYS A 247 5.73 -5.35 -10.10
CA LYS A 247 5.71 -6.20 -11.30
C LYS A 247 4.30 -6.41 -11.85
N SER A 248 3.31 -6.64 -10.97
CA SER A 248 1.92 -6.81 -11.39
C SER A 248 1.32 -5.52 -11.97
N LEU A 249 1.61 -4.36 -11.36
CA LEU A 249 1.19 -3.05 -11.85
C LEU A 249 1.80 -2.71 -13.21
N ILE A 250 3.08 -3.05 -13.44
CA ILE A 250 3.73 -2.85 -14.74
C ILE A 250 3.00 -3.67 -15.82
N LYS A 251 2.68 -4.94 -15.55
CA LYS A 251 1.92 -5.78 -16.50
C LYS A 251 0.52 -5.24 -16.78
N TYR A 252 -0.16 -4.79 -15.74
CA TYR A 252 -1.47 -4.13 -15.83
C TYR A 252 -1.40 -2.89 -16.73
N ARG A 253 -0.41 -2.01 -16.51
CA ARG A 253 -0.16 -0.81 -17.34
C ARG A 253 0.13 -1.13 -18.79
N VAL A 254 1.00 -2.11 -19.04
CA VAL A 254 1.30 -2.55 -20.41
C VAL A 254 0.01 -3.02 -21.11
N SER A 255 -0.87 -3.72 -20.39
CA SER A 255 -2.15 -4.17 -20.95
C SER A 255 -3.09 -3.00 -21.26
N ILE A 256 -3.09 -1.94 -20.44
CA ILE A 256 -3.81 -0.69 -20.74
C ILE A 256 -3.24 -0.01 -22.00
N LEU A 257 -1.92 0.17 -22.05
CA LEU A 257 -1.25 0.85 -23.17
C LEU A 257 -1.46 0.13 -24.50
N ASN A 258 -1.51 -1.20 -24.47
CA ASN A 258 -1.78 -2.02 -25.65
C ASN A 258 -3.19 -1.81 -26.23
N ILE A 259 -4.14 -1.25 -25.47
CA ILE A 259 -5.47 -0.90 -25.99
C ILE A 259 -5.40 0.40 -26.80
N ILE A 260 -4.59 1.37 -26.38
CA ILE A 260 -4.42 2.66 -27.08
C ILE A 260 -3.67 2.49 -28.41
N GLY A 261 -2.78 1.49 -28.46
CA GLY A 261 -1.98 1.20 -29.66
C GLY A 261 -2.66 0.34 -30.72
N GLN A 262 -3.91 -0.11 -30.48
CA GLN A 262 -4.71 -0.91 -31.41
C GLN A 262 -5.73 -0.02 -32.14
#